data_AF-A0A962LIU6-F1
#
_entry.id   AF-A0A962LIU6-F1
#
_cell.length_a   1.000
_cell.length_b   1.000
_cell.length_c   1.000
_cell.angle_alpha   90.00
_cell.angle_beta   90.00
_cell.angle_gamma   90.00
#
_symmetry.space_group_name_H-M   'P 1'
#
loop_
_entity.id
_entity.type
_entity.pdbx_description
1 polymer ?
#
loop_
_entity_poly.entity_id
_entity_poly.type
_entity_poly.pdbx_seq_one_letter_code
_entity_poly.pdbx_strand_id
1 'polypeptide(L)' 'IRGVAESNNRVSSLMRRLAASDWLANPNLDAVRAAPEFGDQANTFNLTVQIQAPESEKKSGEG' A
#
# COMPACT_ATOMS: atom_id res chain seq x y z
N ILE A 1 4.62 5.43 5.77
CA ILE A 1 4.26 4.15 6.43
C ILE A 1 5.47 3.23 6.36
N ARG A 2 5.92 2.69 7.49
CA ARG A 2 7.02 1.71 7.53
C ARG A 2 6.45 0.37 7.99
N GLY A 3 6.86 -0.72 7.33
CA GLY A 3 6.36 -2.06 7.64
C GLY A 3 7.37 -3.15 7.30
N VAL A 4 7.08 -4.35 7.80
CA VAL A 4 7.82 -5.58 7.48
C VAL A 4 6.89 -6.51 6.71
N ALA A 5 7.39 -7.08 5.63
CA ALA A 5 6.71 -8.08 4.82
C ALA A 5 7.53 -9.37 4.84
N GLU A 6 6.84 -10.51 4.90
CA GLU A 6 7.48 -11.84 4.94
C GLU A 6 8.18 -12.21 3.62
N SER A 7 7.87 -11.50 2.53
CA SER A 7 8.43 -11.72 1.19
C SER A 7 8.17 -10.51 0.28
N ASN A 8 9.00 -10.34 -0.76
CA ASN A 8 8.77 -9.37 -1.84
C ASN A 8 7.37 -9.49 -2.47
N ASN A 9 6.87 -10.71 -2.68
CA ASN A 9 5.52 -10.95 -3.21
C ASN A 9 4.40 -10.32 -2.35
N ARG A 10 4.61 -10.25 -1.02
CA ARG A 10 3.65 -9.63 -0.09
C ARG A 10 3.66 -8.10 -0.24
N VAL A 11 4.82 -7.49 -0.46
CA VAL A 11 4.95 -6.06 -0.78
C VAL A 11 4.21 -5.73 -2.09
N SER A 12 4.41 -6.53 -3.14
CA SER A 12 3.72 -6.32 -4.43
C SER A 12 2.20 -6.46 -4.30
N SER A 13 1.74 -7.45 -3.53
CA SER A 13 0.31 -7.66 -3.28
C SER A 13 -0.31 -6.50 -2.50
N LEU A 14 0.41 -5.97 -1.51
CA LEU A 14 0.01 -4.78 -0.77
C LEU A 14 -0.13 -3.56 -1.71
N MET A 15 0.87 -3.29 -2.55
CA MET A 15 0.83 -2.18 -3.51
C MET A 15 -0.37 -2.25 -4.45
N ARG A 16 -0.69 -3.45 -4.98
CA ARG A 16 -1.87 -3.65 -5.83
C ARG A 16 -3.18 -3.42 -5.10
N ARG A 17 -3.29 -3.86 -3.85
CA ARG A 17 -4.49 -3.63 -3.02
C ARG A 17 -4.69 -2.15 -2.72
N LEU A 18 -3.61 -1.43 -2.43
CA LEU A 18 -3.65 0.01 -2.20
C LEU A 18 -4.05 0.76 -3.47
N ALA A 19 -3.53 0.34 -4.63
CA ALA A 19 -3.92 0.91 -5.92
C ALA A 19 -5.37 0.62 -6.32
N ALA A 20 -5.96 -0.47 -5.79
CA ALA A 20 -7.34 -0.85 -6.01
C ALA A 20 -8.31 -0.26 -4.96
N SER A 21 -7.83 0.57 -4.04
CA SER A 21 -8.66 1.16 -2.99
C SER A 21 -9.28 2.47 -3.47
N ASP A 22 -10.60 2.63 -3.31
CA ASP A 22 -11.26 3.90 -3.61
C ASP A 22 -10.80 5.06 -2.72
N TRP A 23 -10.41 4.75 -1.48
CA TRP A 23 -10.03 5.75 -0.47
C TRP A 23 -8.54 6.12 -0.51
N LEU A 24 -7.70 5.28 -1.12
CA LEU A 24 -6.25 5.47 -1.13
C LEU A 24 -5.77 5.67 -2.55
N ALA A 25 -5.11 6.80 -2.79
CA ALA A 25 -4.52 7.16 -4.06
C ALA A 25 -2.99 7.16 -4.00
N ASN A 26 -2.39 7.10 -5.18
CA ASN A 26 -0.94 7.27 -5.38
C ASN A 26 -0.07 6.46 -4.40
N PRO A 27 -0.21 5.13 -4.33
CA PRO A 27 0.71 4.33 -3.54
C PRO A 27 2.12 4.41 -4.13
N ASN A 28 3.08 4.83 -3.31
CA ASN A 28 4.46 5.00 -3.70
C ASN A 28 5.40 4.26 -2.74
N LEU A 29 6.15 3.30 -3.28
CA LEU A 29 7.11 2.50 -2.55
C LEU A 29 8.48 3.19 -2.60
N ASP A 30 8.85 3.84 -1.51
CA ASP A 30 10.07 4.64 -1.39
C ASP A 30 11.33 3.78 -1.22
N ALA A 31 11.24 2.74 -0.39
CA ALA A 31 12.36 1.85 -0.14
C ALA A 31 11.89 0.42 0.15
N VAL A 32 12.65 -0.56 -0.31
CA VAL A 32 12.53 -1.97 0.08
C VAL A 32 13.92 -2.50 0.41
N ARG A 33 14.08 -3.13 1.57
CA ARG A 33 15.35 -3.69 2.01
C ARG A 33 15.12 -5.08 2.58
N ALA A 34 16.03 -6.01 2.30
CA ALA A 34 15.99 -7.32 2.93
C ALA A 34 16.13 -7.17 4.46
N ALA A 35 15.36 -7.94 5.20
CA ALA A 35 15.33 -7.92 6.65
C ALA A 35 15.39 -9.36 7.18
N PRO A 36 16.55 -10.03 7.01
CA PRO A 36 16.72 -11.45 7.36
C PRO A 36 16.46 -11.75 8.84
N GLU A 37 16.53 -10.74 9.70
CA GLU A 37 16.16 -10.80 11.12
C GLU A 37 14.69 -11.18 11.35
N PHE A 38 13.81 -10.94 10.38
CA PHE A 38 12.38 -11.30 10.43
C PHE A 38 12.03 -12.54 9.59
N GLY A 39 13.02 -13.15 8.93
CA GLY A 39 12.86 -14.32 8.07
C GLY A 39 13.74 -14.24 6.81
N ASP A 40 14.12 -15.40 6.28
CA ASP A 40 15.07 -15.52 5.15
C ASP A 40 14.66 -14.69 3.91
N GLN A 41 13.35 -14.60 3.67
CA GLN A 41 12.78 -13.86 2.56
C GLN A 41 12.14 -12.53 2.98
N ALA A 42 12.25 -12.13 4.25
CA ALA A 42 11.55 -10.96 4.76
C ALA A 42 12.20 -9.65 4.28
N ASN A 43 11.37 -8.60 4.20
CA ASN A 43 11.76 -7.28 3.75
C ASN A 43 11.12 -6.20 4.62
N THR A 44 11.90 -5.18 4.96
CA THR A 44 11.37 -3.90 5.44
C THR A 44 11.05 -3.01 4.25
N PHE A 45 9.99 -2.22 4.35
CA PHE A 45 9.61 -1.28 3.31
C PHE A 45 9.14 0.06 3.89
N ASN A 46 9.36 1.11 3.10
CA ASN A 46 8.80 2.43 3.33
C ASN A 46 7.86 2.78 2.17
N LEU A 47 6.65 3.20 2.52
CA LEU A 47 5.54 3.43 1.60
C LEU A 47 4.84 4.74 1.95
N THR A 48 4.46 5.49 0.94
CA THR A 48 3.59 6.66 1.08
C THR A 48 2.31 6.44 0.27
N VAL A 49 1.18 6.86 0.81
CA VAL A 49 -0.12 6.84 0.14
C VAL A 49 -0.82 8.17 0.41
N GLN A 50 -1.71 8.56 -0.49
CA GLN A 50 -2.59 9.71 -0.31
C GLN A 50 -3.98 9.22 0.04
N ILE A 51 -4.67 9.95 0.91
CA ILE A 51 -6.09 9.68 1.21
C ILE A 51 -6.91 10.57 0.29
N GLN A 52 -7.87 9.97 -0.41
CA GLN A 52 -8.85 10.68 -1.23
C GLN A 52 -10.26 10.25 -0.82
N ALA A 53 -11.23 11.15 -1.03
CA ALA A 53 -12.63 10.79 -0.89
C ALA A 53 -13.04 9.87 -2.07
N PRO A 54 -13.76 8.77 -1.82
CA PRO A 54 -14.22 7.88 -2.88
C PRO A 54 -15.18 8.63 -3.79
N GLU A 55 -15.06 8.43 -5.12
CA GLU A 55 -15.94 9.09 -6.08
C GLU A 55 -17.41 8.68 -5.91
N SER A 56 -17.67 7.54 -5.28
CA SER A 56 -19.01 7.04 -4.94
C SER A 56 -19.78 7.96 -3.98
N GLU A 57 -19.12 8.77 -3.15
CA GLU A 57 -19.81 9.78 -2.32
C GLU A 57 -20.29 10.99 -3.12
N LYS A 58 -19.77 11.21 -4.34
CA LYS A 58 -20.20 12.31 -5.21
C LYS A 58 -21.47 12.01 -6.02
N LYS A 59 -22.05 10.80 -5.90
CA LYS A 59 -23.21 10.38 -6.72
C LYS A 59 -24.52 10.21 -5.95
N SER A 60 -24.55 10.45 -4.64
CA SER A 60 -25.77 10.31 -3.83
C SER A 60 -26.40 11.64 -3.38
N GLY A 61 -25.94 12.77 -3.90
CA GLY A 61 -26.35 14.11 -3.44
C GLY A 61 -27.06 14.99 -4.48
N GLU A 62 -27.48 14.45 -5.62
CA GLU A 62 -28.32 15.17 -6.60
C GLU A 62 -29.48 14.26 -7.01
N GLY A 63 -30.65 14.51 -6.41
CA GLY A 63 -31.91 13.85 -6.68
C GLY A 63 -33.02 14.43 -5.81
#